data_AF-A0A6A0I004-F1
#
_entry.id   AF-A0A6A0I004-F1
#
_cell.length_a   1.000
_cell.length_b   1.000
_cell.length_c   1.000
_cell.angle_alpha   90.00
_cell.angle_beta   90.00
_cell.angle_gamma   90.00
#
_symmetry.space_group_name_H-M   'P 1'
#
loop_
_entity.id
_entity.type
_entity.pdbx_description
1 polymer ?
#
loop_
_entity_poly.entity_id
_entity_poly.type
_entity_poly.pdbx_seq_one_letter_code
_entity_poly.pdbx_strand_id
1 'polypeptide(L)'
;MQEGFNSGPQSRLKHTPPKRGVARQRAQKLCTERAEKISAIFLKCKHRFSPGKICNRRESLLELSLLRYGNVMFVCDKTIRLLNSRVTFDAASRQESCCVSHAHADHARPHQLTYATPATAALMQARLGRLRIESAPFGHPIEIDQYRISFHPAGHILGSAQILAEHQGQRLLYTGDFNLQESATAEKLEIVSADILIMECTYGHPRYQFPARAELIDRLCGWIHAALKNGRIPVVIGYALGKSQEAMKILADNGFQLCAHGSIMKLVRVYEKFGHDFGTVEPLRGSSILEGKVVVVPRRAELTRVINRIPNKRTLFLSGWAIHEGFKYRCGVDEAIPLSDHADFKGLLEFVRRVNPKKIFITHGPANFAVYLRQLGYDAQPLRAVKQGELF
;
A
#
# COMPACT_ATOMS: atom_id res chain seq x y z
N MET A 1 9.37 21.55 -69.09
CA MET A 1 10.76 21.45 -68.59
C MET A 1 10.76 20.29 -67.61
N GLN A 2 10.85 19.01 -67.98
CA GLN A 2 11.93 18.31 -68.69
C GLN A 2 13.31 18.64 -68.11
N GLU A 3 13.83 17.74 -67.26
CA GLU A 3 15.12 17.02 -67.28
C GLU A 3 14.95 15.81 -66.34
N GLY A 4 15.38 14.55 -66.56
CA GLY A 4 16.26 13.94 -67.55
C GLY A 4 17.38 13.15 -66.86
N PHE A 5 17.36 11.80 -67.00
CA PHE A 5 18.47 10.82 -66.83
C PHE A 5 18.85 10.35 -65.40
N ASN A 6 19.26 9.09 -65.13
CA ASN A 6 19.66 7.96 -65.97
C ASN A 6 19.55 6.63 -65.20
N SER A 7 19.27 5.53 -65.91
CA SER A 7 19.28 4.14 -65.42
C SER A 7 20.65 3.48 -65.63
N GLY A 8 21.13 2.70 -64.64
CA GLY A 8 22.33 1.84 -64.75
C GLY A 8 22.37 0.74 -63.67
N PRO A 9 23.07 -0.39 -63.88
CA PRO A 9 22.51 -1.74 -63.65
C PRO A 9 22.90 -2.43 -62.33
N GLN A 10 22.07 -3.42 -61.98
CA GLN A 10 22.16 -4.32 -60.82
C GLN A 10 23.43 -5.19 -60.81
N SER A 11 24.19 -5.15 -59.71
CA SER A 11 25.21 -6.16 -59.37
C SER A 11 24.68 -7.17 -58.35
N ARG A 12 24.58 -8.45 -58.75
CA ARG A 12 24.24 -9.58 -57.88
C ARG A 12 25.37 -9.86 -56.88
N LEU A 13 25.11 -9.64 -55.59
CA LEU A 13 25.89 -10.23 -54.51
C LEU A 13 25.34 -11.64 -54.19
N LYS A 14 26.17 -12.67 -54.41
CA LYS A 14 25.89 -14.05 -54.00
C LYS A 14 26.03 -14.14 -52.47
N HIS A 15 24.92 -14.28 -51.76
CA HIS A 15 24.92 -14.71 -50.36
C HIS A 15 24.90 -16.24 -50.26
N THR A 16 26.00 -16.82 -49.80
CA THR A 16 26.06 -18.19 -49.26
C THR A 16 25.38 -18.22 -47.89
N PRO A 17 24.45 -19.17 -47.61
CA PRO A 17 23.82 -19.27 -46.29
C PRO A 17 24.78 -19.91 -45.27
N PRO A 18 24.78 -19.49 -43.99
CA PRO A 18 25.61 -20.10 -42.98
C PRO A 18 25.04 -21.47 -42.54
N LYS A 19 25.94 -22.45 -42.38
CA LYS A 19 25.65 -23.82 -41.95
C LYS A 19 25.00 -23.85 -40.55
N ARG A 20 23.69 -24.12 -40.47
CA ARG A 20 22.89 -24.27 -39.23
C ARG A 20 23.20 -25.52 -38.38
N GLY A 21 24.30 -26.24 -38.64
CA GLY A 21 24.57 -27.55 -38.01
C GLY A 21 25.41 -27.54 -36.72
N VAL A 22 26.29 -26.56 -36.52
CA VAL A 22 27.36 -26.67 -35.48
C VAL A 22 26.97 -26.03 -34.14
N ALA A 23 26.11 -25.00 -34.15
CA ALA A 23 25.68 -24.31 -32.93
C ALA A 23 24.71 -25.15 -32.07
N ARG A 24 23.88 -25.99 -32.70
CA ARG A 24 22.91 -26.86 -32.00
C ARG A 24 23.59 -27.98 -31.23
N GLN A 25 24.65 -28.58 -31.78
CA GLN A 25 25.40 -29.65 -31.10
C GLN A 25 26.22 -29.13 -29.91
N ARG A 26 26.75 -27.90 -29.95
CA ARG A 26 27.44 -27.28 -28.81
C ARG A 26 26.49 -26.96 -27.64
N ALA A 27 25.29 -26.45 -27.94
CA ALA A 27 24.28 -26.16 -26.92
C ALA A 27 23.73 -27.43 -26.26
N GLN A 28 23.57 -28.51 -27.04
CA GLN A 28 23.07 -29.79 -26.53
C GLN A 28 24.10 -30.50 -25.65
N LYS A 29 25.40 -30.43 -26.01
CA LYS A 29 26.51 -31.00 -25.21
C LYS A 29 26.70 -30.30 -23.85
N LEU A 30 26.59 -28.96 -23.82
CA LEU A 30 26.61 -28.15 -22.58
C LEU A 30 25.39 -28.41 -21.68
N CYS A 31 24.24 -28.80 -22.25
CA CYS A 31 23.05 -29.19 -21.49
C CYS A 31 23.21 -30.57 -20.83
N THR A 32 23.79 -31.55 -21.53
CA THR A 32 24.06 -32.89 -20.98
C THR A 32 25.14 -32.87 -19.90
N GLU A 33 26.24 -32.14 -20.07
CA GLU A 33 27.31 -32.04 -19.07
C GLU A 33 26.85 -31.30 -17.78
N ARG A 34 25.88 -30.38 -17.88
CA ARG A 34 25.23 -29.74 -16.72
C ARG A 34 24.23 -30.67 -16.02
N ALA A 35 23.49 -31.49 -16.77
CA ALA A 35 22.57 -32.47 -16.20
C ALA A 35 23.32 -33.58 -15.42
N GLU A 36 24.48 -34.01 -15.91
CA GLU A 36 25.33 -34.99 -15.23
C GLU A 36 25.95 -34.45 -13.94
N LYS A 37 26.35 -33.16 -13.90
CA LYS A 37 26.81 -32.50 -12.66
C LYS A 37 25.70 -32.34 -11.61
N ILE A 38 24.45 -32.17 -12.03
CA ILE A 38 23.28 -32.09 -11.12
C ILE A 38 22.94 -33.48 -10.55
N SER A 39 23.02 -34.54 -11.36
CA SER A 39 22.88 -35.93 -10.88
C SER A 39 23.97 -36.34 -9.89
N ALA A 40 25.21 -35.86 -10.06
CA ALA A 40 26.33 -36.14 -9.15
C ALA A 40 26.18 -35.48 -7.77
N ILE A 41 25.51 -34.33 -7.68
CA ILE A 41 25.15 -33.68 -6.41
C ILE A 41 24.04 -34.48 -5.70
N PHE A 42 23.10 -35.04 -6.46
CA PHE A 42 22.02 -35.89 -5.93
C PHE A 42 22.51 -37.24 -5.38
N LEU A 43 23.61 -37.80 -5.91
CA LEU A 43 24.18 -39.06 -5.39
C LEU A 43 24.95 -38.89 -4.07
N LYS A 44 25.49 -37.70 -3.77
CA LYS A 44 26.25 -37.47 -2.52
C LYS A 44 25.37 -37.23 -1.28
N CYS A 45 24.08 -36.95 -1.44
CA CYS A 45 23.15 -36.76 -0.32
C CYS A 45 22.36 -38.01 0.08
N LYS A 46 22.59 -39.18 -0.54
CA LYS A 46 21.82 -40.42 -0.26
C LYS A 46 22.33 -41.27 0.91
N HIS A 47 23.39 -40.89 1.62
CA HIS A 47 23.97 -41.72 2.70
C HIS A 47 23.63 -41.31 4.15
N ARG A 48 22.65 -40.44 4.35
CA ARG A 48 22.01 -40.29 5.67
C ARG A 48 20.53 -40.14 5.43
N PHE A 49 19.75 -41.21 5.57
CA PHE A 49 18.36 -41.23 6.04
C PHE A 49 17.80 -42.63 5.79
N SER A 50 17.44 -43.31 6.88
CA SER A 50 16.82 -44.63 6.91
C SER A 50 15.48 -44.64 6.15
N PRO A 51 15.11 -45.76 5.49
CA PRO A 51 13.94 -45.83 4.64
C PRO A 51 12.67 -45.94 5.48
N GLY A 52 11.86 -44.89 5.52
CA GLY A 52 10.54 -44.96 6.15
C GLY A 52 9.94 -43.61 6.45
N LYS A 53 9.47 -42.90 5.40
CA LYS A 53 8.30 -42.00 5.41
C LYS A 53 8.22 -41.29 4.06
N ILE A 54 7.20 -41.65 3.28
CA ILE A 54 6.79 -40.96 2.06
C ILE A 54 6.19 -39.61 2.51
N CYS A 55 6.94 -38.51 2.33
CA CYS A 55 6.42 -37.16 2.51
C CYS A 55 5.93 -36.60 1.16
N ASN A 56 4.75 -35.99 1.19
CA ASN A 56 3.93 -35.64 0.02
C ASN A 56 4.59 -34.61 -0.93
N ARG A 57 4.62 -34.96 -2.22
CA ARG A 57 5.08 -34.16 -3.36
C ARG A 57 4.16 -32.96 -3.69
N ARG A 58 4.14 -31.92 -2.84
CA ARG A 58 3.61 -30.59 -3.23
C ARG A 58 4.57 -29.42 -2.93
N GLU A 59 5.55 -29.61 -2.05
CA GLU A 59 6.56 -28.57 -1.76
C GLU A 59 7.57 -28.39 -2.91
N SER A 60 7.89 -29.46 -3.65
CA SER A 60 8.96 -29.42 -4.66
C SER A 60 8.63 -28.64 -5.93
N LEU A 61 7.36 -28.48 -6.30
CA LEU A 61 6.97 -27.76 -7.53
C LEU A 61 6.91 -26.24 -7.34
N LEU A 62 6.59 -25.78 -6.11
CA LEU A 62 6.66 -24.36 -5.76
C LEU A 62 8.12 -23.89 -5.73
N GLU A 63 9.01 -24.64 -5.08
CA GLU A 63 10.47 -24.37 -5.10
C GLU A 63 11.04 -24.32 -6.52
N LEU A 64 10.64 -25.24 -7.40
CA LEU A 64 11.12 -25.30 -8.78
C LEU A 64 10.60 -24.15 -9.67
N SER A 65 9.44 -23.58 -9.36
CA SER A 65 8.92 -22.39 -10.06
C SER A 65 9.57 -21.09 -9.57
N LEU A 66 9.98 -21.06 -8.30
CA LEU A 66 10.62 -19.93 -7.61
C LEU A 66 12.09 -19.76 -8.03
N LEU A 67 12.77 -20.85 -8.40
CA LEU A 67 14.17 -20.86 -8.86
C LEU A 67 14.43 -20.18 -10.21
N ARG A 68 13.40 -19.72 -10.94
CA ARG A 68 13.60 -18.94 -12.19
C ARG A 68 13.99 -17.48 -11.95
N TYR A 69 13.79 -16.96 -10.74
CA TYR A 69 14.31 -15.66 -10.31
C TYR A 69 15.37 -15.93 -9.25
N GLY A 70 16.63 -15.61 -9.55
CA GLY A 70 17.72 -15.73 -8.57
C GLY A 70 17.34 -15.01 -7.27
N ASN A 71 17.41 -15.76 -6.16
CA ASN A 71 17.20 -15.35 -4.77
C ASN A 71 15.81 -14.75 -4.46
N VAL A 72 14.90 -15.61 -4.02
CA VAL A 72 13.59 -15.24 -3.49
C VAL A 72 13.74 -14.72 -2.06
N MET A 73 13.46 -13.44 -1.83
CA MET A 73 13.55 -12.82 -0.49
C MET A 73 12.33 -13.10 0.40
N PHE A 74 11.20 -13.55 -0.16
CA PHE A 74 9.96 -13.73 0.61
C PHE A 74 9.09 -14.87 0.08
N VAL A 75 8.23 -15.40 0.95
CA VAL A 75 7.14 -16.32 0.61
C VAL A 75 5.82 -15.65 0.96
N CYS A 76 4.81 -15.80 0.09
CA CYS A 76 3.47 -15.29 0.34
C CYS A 76 2.42 -16.40 0.11
N ASP A 77 1.85 -16.89 1.20
CA ASP A 77 0.61 -17.68 1.19
C ASP A 77 -0.55 -16.77 1.63
N LYS A 78 -0.66 -16.56 2.94
CA LYS A 78 -1.61 -15.60 3.56
C LYS A 78 -0.95 -14.33 4.07
N THR A 79 0.33 -14.39 4.38
CA THR A 79 1.12 -13.25 4.87
C THR A 79 2.43 -13.18 4.09
N ILE A 80 2.98 -11.99 3.97
CA ILE A 80 4.33 -11.80 3.41
C ILE A 80 5.30 -12.20 4.52
N ARG A 81 6.09 -13.24 4.31
CA ARG A 81 7.13 -13.70 5.23
C ARG A 81 8.48 -13.63 4.54
N LEU A 82 9.47 -13.03 5.19
CA LEU A 82 10.84 -13.04 4.68
C LEU A 82 11.41 -14.47 4.71
N LEU A 83 12.08 -14.88 3.63
CA LEU A 83 12.55 -16.27 3.47
C LEU A 83 13.58 -16.60 4.56
N ASN A 84 13.45 -17.77 5.19
CA ASN A 84 14.28 -18.23 6.31
C ASN A 84 14.28 -17.26 7.50
N SER A 85 13.21 -16.48 7.69
CA SER A 85 13.07 -15.56 8.82
C SER A 85 11.69 -15.71 9.46
N ARG A 86 11.61 -15.37 10.74
CA ARG A 86 10.34 -15.29 11.48
C ARG A 86 9.54 -14.04 11.15
N VAL A 87 10.16 -13.03 10.51
CA VAL A 87 9.54 -11.74 10.24
C VAL A 87 8.48 -11.85 9.15
N THR A 88 7.34 -11.23 9.45
CA THR A 88 6.24 -11.05 8.50
C THR A 88 5.88 -9.58 8.37
N PHE A 89 5.20 -9.20 7.28
CA PHE A 89 4.68 -7.84 7.10
C PHE A 89 3.15 -7.83 7.13
N ASP A 90 2.57 -6.91 7.91
CA ASP A 90 1.12 -6.65 8.02
C ASP A 90 0.26 -7.92 8.08
N ALA A 91 0.71 -8.88 8.89
CA ALA A 91 0.05 -10.18 8.95
C ALA A 91 -1.36 -10.05 9.54
N ALA A 92 -2.37 -10.52 8.80
CA ALA A 92 -3.78 -10.49 9.22
C ALA A 92 -4.10 -11.38 10.44
N SER A 93 -3.18 -12.25 10.86
CA SER A 93 -3.29 -13.13 12.02
C SER A 93 -2.07 -13.02 12.92
N ARG A 94 -2.20 -13.39 14.20
CA ARG A 94 -1.12 -13.33 15.19
C ARG A 94 0.11 -14.11 14.71
N GLN A 95 1.28 -13.49 14.80
CA GLN A 95 2.58 -14.04 14.38
C GLN A 95 3.58 -13.97 15.54
N GLU A 96 4.69 -14.69 15.44
CA GLU A 96 5.83 -14.54 16.34
C GLU A 96 6.43 -13.12 16.23
N SER A 97 6.75 -12.69 15.01
CA SER A 97 7.27 -11.37 14.71
C SER A 97 6.57 -10.77 13.48
N CYS A 98 6.17 -9.51 13.56
CA CYS A 98 5.53 -8.79 12.47
C CYS A 98 6.02 -7.33 12.42
N CYS A 99 6.51 -6.89 11.27
CA CYS A 99 6.66 -5.47 10.99
C CYS A 99 5.32 -4.94 10.50
N VAL A 100 4.80 -3.92 11.18
CA VAL A 100 3.51 -3.31 10.88
C VAL A 100 3.75 -1.95 10.24
N SER A 101 3.25 -1.78 9.01
CA SER A 101 3.43 -0.56 8.21
C SER A 101 2.69 0.62 8.84
N HIS A 102 1.44 0.40 9.28
CA HIS A 102 0.61 1.42 9.88
C HIS A 102 -0.53 0.84 10.72
N ALA A 103 -1.15 1.70 11.51
CA ALA A 103 -2.08 1.30 12.54
C ALA A 103 -3.54 1.18 12.08
N HIS A 104 -3.88 0.86 10.83
CA HIS A 104 -5.26 0.55 10.45
C HIS A 104 -5.68 -0.88 10.82
N ALA A 105 -6.97 -1.18 10.67
CA ALA A 105 -7.55 -2.45 11.13
C ALA A 105 -7.33 -3.61 10.16
N ASP A 106 -6.82 -3.38 8.98
CA ASP A 106 -6.51 -4.36 7.94
C ASP A 106 -5.03 -4.72 7.93
N HIS A 107 -4.19 -3.86 8.52
CA HIS A 107 -2.73 -4.04 8.59
C HIS A 107 -2.23 -4.40 9.99
N ALA A 108 -2.84 -3.83 11.05
CA ALA A 108 -2.37 -4.01 12.42
C ALA A 108 -3.18 -5.05 13.21
N ARG A 109 -2.48 -6.05 13.75
CA ARG A 109 -3.01 -7.06 14.68
C ARG A 109 -2.11 -7.19 15.92
N PRO A 110 -2.61 -7.72 17.03
CA PRO A 110 -1.74 -8.14 18.13
C PRO A 110 -0.84 -9.32 17.68
N HIS A 111 0.49 -9.13 17.73
CA HIS A 111 1.51 -10.17 17.52
C HIS A 111 2.24 -10.51 18.83
N GLN A 112 3.08 -11.54 18.85
CA GLN A 112 3.93 -11.79 20.03
C GLN A 112 4.98 -10.69 20.19
N LEU A 113 5.56 -10.25 19.08
CA LEU A 113 6.41 -9.06 18.97
C LEU A 113 6.06 -8.30 17.69
N THR A 114 5.85 -6.99 17.83
CA THR A 114 5.61 -6.09 16.69
C THR A 114 6.79 -5.14 16.52
N TYR A 115 7.18 -4.89 15.28
CA TYR A 115 8.09 -3.81 14.90
C TYR A 115 7.31 -2.74 14.16
N ALA A 116 7.44 -1.47 14.55
CA ALA A 116 6.72 -0.37 13.92
C ALA A 116 7.43 0.96 14.16
N THR A 117 6.98 2.03 13.50
CA THR A 117 7.40 3.39 13.89
C THR A 117 6.86 3.76 15.28
N PRO A 118 7.49 4.71 16.00
CA PRO A 118 6.98 5.15 17.32
C PRO A 118 5.52 5.63 17.27
N ALA A 119 5.15 6.36 16.21
CA ALA A 119 3.79 6.83 15.99
C ALA A 119 2.80 5.70 15.72
N THR A 120 3.13 4.76 14.82
CA THR A 120 2.30 3.58 14.57
C THR A 120 2.16 2.74 15.85
N ALA A 121 3.22 2.58 16.64
CA ALA A 121 3.18 1.87 17.91
C ALA A 121 2.20 2.52 18.91
N ALA A 122 2.24 3.84 19.06
CA ALA A 122 1.33 4.58 19.94
C ALA A 122 -0.13 4.47 19.48
N LEU A 123 -0.39 4.56 18.17
CA LEU A 123 -1.72 4.40 17.60
C LEU A 123 -2.24 2.96 17.79
N MET A 124 -1.39 1.95 17.59
CA MET A 124 -1.73 0.56 17.85
C MET A 124 -2.09 0.36 19.32
N GLN A 125 -1.32 0.89 20.27
CA GLN A 125 -1.63 0.77 21.70
C GLN A 125 -2.92 1.49 22.08
N ALA A 126 -3.17 2.68 21.50
CA ALA A 126 -4.43 3.38 21.71
C ALA A 126 -5.63 2.58 21.17
N ARG A 127 -5.46 1.80 20.10
CA ARG A 127 -6.57 1.02 19.51
C ARG A 127 -6.75 -0.35 20.16
N LEU A 128 -5.66 -1.07 20.42
CA LEU A 128 -5.64 -2.50 20.73
C LEU A 128 -5.22 -2.79 22.19
N GLY A 129 -4.89 -1.76 22.97
CA GLY A 129 -4.45 -1.90 24.36
C GLY A 129 -2.95 -2.18 24.49
N ARG A 130 -2.57 -2.84 25.58
CA ARG A 130 -1.15 -3.14 25.85
C ARG A 130 -0.63 -4.17 24.85
N LEU A 131 0.43 -3.83 24.14
CA LEU A 131 1.10 -4.66 23.14
C LEU A 131 2.60 -4.68 23.39
N ARG A 132 3.29 -5.76 23.01
CA ARG A 132 4.74 -5.82 22.95
C ARG A 132 5.19 -5.31 21.58
N ILE A 133 5.73 -4.08 21.56
CA ILE A 133 6.17 -3.40 20.35
C ILE A 133 7.60 -2.90 20.56
N GLU A 134 8.49 -3.19 19.62
CA GLU A 134 9.81 -2.58 19.49
C GLU A 134 9.71 -1.51 18.39
N SER A 135 9.84 -0.24 18.77
CA SER A 135 9.70 0.86 17.83
C SER A 135 11.03 1.29 17.24
N ALA A 136 11.08 1.52 15.93
CA ALA A 136 12.24 2.07 15.24
C ALA A 136 11.86 3.38 14.50
N PRO A 137 12.58 4.49 14.73
CA PRO A 137 12.36 5.72 13.96
C PRO A 137 12.59 5.52 12.46
N PHE A 138 12.04 6.41 11.64
CA PHE A 138 12.28 6.37 10.20
C PHE A 138 13.78 6.39 9.87
N GLY A 139 14.19 5.62 8.87
CA GLY A 139 15.57 5.50 8.41
C GLY A 139 16.52 4.81 9.39
N HIS A 140 16.06 4.36 10.56
CA HIS A 140 16.88 3.66 11.55
C HIS A 140 16.70 2.14 11.40
N PRO A 141 17.69 1.44 10.84
CA PRO A 141 17.56 0.02 10.58
C PRO A 141 17.71 -0.83 11.84
N ILE A 142 17.01 -1.94 11.85
CA ILE A 142 17.06 -3.00 12.86
C ILE A 142 17.47 -4.31 12.18
N GLU A 143 18.36 -5.06 12.82
CA GLU A 143 18.79 -6.37 12.33
C GLU A 143 17.87 -7.44 12.92
N ILE A 144 17.19 -8.21 12.07
CA ILE A 144 16.32 -9.31 12.49
C ILE A 144 16.65 -10.55 11.65
N ASP A 145 17.11 -11.59 12.34
CA ASP A 145 17.66 -12.80 11.72
C ASP A 145 18.78 -12.42 10.73
N GLN A 146 18.62 -12.70 9.43
CA GLN A 146 19.58 -12.30 8.38
C GLN A 146 19.22 -11.01 7.63
N TYR A 147 18.14 -10.31 7.99
CA TYR A 147 17.66 -9.12 7.28
C TYR A 147 17.94 -7.85 8.07
N ARG A 148 18.40 -6.82 7.35
CA ARG A 148 18.39 -5.43 7.81
C ARG A 148 17.07 -4.80 7.41
N ILE A 149 16.26 -4.38 8.38
CA ILE A 149 14.92 -3.84 8.15
C ILE A 149 14.85 -2.38 8.57
N SER A 150 14.28 -1.51 7.74
CA SER A 150 14.08 -0.09 8.06
C SER A 150 12.69 0.38 7.64
N PHE A 151 12.19 1.39 8.34
CA PHE A 151 10.91 2.04 8.07
C PHE A 151 11.15 3.38 7.38
N HIS A 152 10.38 3.69 6.33
CA HIS A 152 10.45 4.96 5.59
C HIS A 152 9.05 5.58 5.47
N PRO A 153 8.88 6.91 5.54
CA PRO A 153 7.57 7.54 5.49
C PRO A 153 6.71 7.10 4.28
N ALA A 154 5.46 6.74 4.51
CA ALA A 154 4.51 6.33 3.45
C ALA A 154 3.46 7.40 3.10
N GLY A 155 3.34 8.48 3.88
CA GLY A 155 2.39 9.57 3.58
C GLY A 155 0.91 9.23 3.72
N HIS A 156 0.57 8.07 4.28
CA HIS A 156 -0.82 7.59 4.38
C HIS A 156 -1.54 8.11 5.64
N ILE A 157 -1.00 7.81 6.82
CA ILE A 157 -1.42 8.34 8.13
C ILE A 157 -0.19 8.63 8.99
N LEU A 158 -0.37 9.30 10.13
CA LEU A 158 0.73 9.52 11.09
C LEU A 158 1.48 8.23 11.41
N GLY A 159 2.79 8.24 11.19
CA GLY A 159 3.69 7.10 11.43
C GLY A 159 3.62 5.99 10.38
N SER A 160 2.79 6.12 9.34
CA SER A 160 2.71 5.11 8.28
C SER A 160 4.05 4.96 7.56
N ALA A 161 4.43 3.71 7.32
CA ALA A 161 5.76 3.38 6.83
C ALA A 161 5.76 2.35 5.72
N GLN A 162 6.59 2.62 4.71
CA GLN A 162 7.15 1.61 3.84
C GLN A 162 8.19 0.82 4.63
N ILE A 163 8.26 -0.48 4.40
CA ILE A 163 9.18 -1.40 5.08
C ILE A 163 10.20 -1.88 4.06
N LEU A 164 11.45 -1.45 4.22
CA LEU A 164 12.58 -1.89 3.41
C LEU A 164 13.30 -3.03 4.13
N ALA A 165 13.41 -4.19 3.49
CA ALA A 165 14.22 -5.31 3.95
C ALA A 165 15.39 -5.56 2.98
N GLU A 166 16.59 -5.68 3.54
CA GLU A 166 17.83 -5.84 2.79
C GLU A 166 18.56 -7.11 3.24
N HIS A 167 19.00 -7.92 2.27
CA HIS A 167 19.79 -9.12 2.53
C HIS A 167 20.66 -9.45 1.30
N GLN A 168 21.95 -9.73 1.52
CA GLN A 168 22.91 -10.11 0.46
C GLN A 168 22.90 -9.17 -0.76
N GLY A 169 22.75 -7.87 -0.53
CA GLY A 169 22.73 -6.85 -1.59
C GLY A 169 21.42 -6.76 -2.38
N GLN A 170 20.38 -7.54 -2.03
CA GLN A 170 19.04 -7.39 -2.57
C GLN A 170 18.16 -6.54 -1.65
N ARG A 171 17.29 -5.73 -2.25
CA ARG A 171 16.40 -4.79 -1.56
C ARG A 171 14.94 -5.10 -1.90
N LEU A 172 14.14 -5.43 -0.89
CA LEU A 172 12.69 -5.61 -0.99
C LEU A 172 11.98 -4.48 -0.26
N LEU A 173 11.14 -3.74 -0.96
CA LEU A 173 10.29 -2.70 -0.39
C LEU A 173 8.84 -3.15 -0.36
N TYR A 174 8.24 -3.15 0.82
CA TYR A 174 6.80 -3.30 1.00
C TYR A 174 6.20 -1.95 1.36
N THR A 175 5.22 -1.45 0.60
CA THR A 175 4.74 -0.07 0.78
C THR A 175 3.83 0.11 1.99
N GLY A 176 3.14 -0.94 2.44
CA GLY A 176 1.89 -0.76 3.18
C GLY A 176 0.90 0.04 2.31
N ASP A 177 0.05 0.83 2.95
CA ASP A 177 -0.73 1.86 2.27
C ASP A 177 0.08 3.15 2.19
N PHE A 178 -0.02 3.87 1.07
CA PHE A 178 0.81 5.04 0.82
C PHE A 178 0.10 6.14 0.02
N ASN A 179 0.57 7.37 0.15
CA ASN A 179 0.12 8.49 -0.67
C ASN A 179 1.28 9.40 -1.06
N LEU A 180 1.31 9.81 -2.33
CA LEU A 180 2.30 10.78 -2.83
C LEU A 180 1.89 12.21 -2.53
N GLN A 181 0.60 12.47 -2.42
CA GLN A 181 0.10 13.80 -2.07
C GLN A 181 0.34 14.06 -0.58
N GLU A 182 0.78 15.27 -0.26
CA GLU A 182 1.05 15.64 1.13
C GLU A 182 -0.25 15.69 1.94
N SER A 183 -0.21 15.07 3.11
CA SER A 183 -1.27 15.09 4.10
C SER A 183 -1.02 16.17 5.15
N ALA A 184 -2.07 16.77 5.70
CA ALA A 184 -1.94 17.68 6.84
C ALA A 184 -1.49 16.96 8.13
N THR A 185 -1.57 15.64 8.17
CA THR A 185 -1.38 14.85 9.40
C THR A 185 -0.52 13.59 9.23
N ALA A 186 0.20 13.47 8.11
CA ALA A 186 1.14 12.37 7.89
C ALA A 186 2.49 12.92 7.41
N GLU A 187 3.55 12.18 7.69
CA GLU A 187 4.89 12.47 7.21
C GLU A 187 4.95 12.38 5.69
N LYS A 188 5.64 13.33 5.04
CA LYS A 188 5.81 13.31 3.59
C LYS A 188 6.49 12.01 3.15
N LEU A 189 5.89 11.33 2.16
CA LEU A 189 6.42 10.10 1.61
C LEU A 189 7.87 10.26 1.14
N GLU A 190 8.71 9.29 1.48
CA GLU A 190 10.08 9.17 0.99
C GLU A 190 10.15 8.18 -0.17
N ILE A 191 10.84 8.49 -1.26
CA ILE A 191 11.06 7.50 -2.34
C ILE A 191 12.25 6.64 -1.99
N VAL A 192 12.01 5.32 -1.92
CA VAL A 192 13.05 4.31 -1.66
C VAL A 192 13.22 3.42 -2.89
N SER A 193 14.42 3.36 -3.44
CA SER A 193 14.73 2.41 -4.53
C SER A 193 14.81 0.98 -4.01
N ALA A 194 14.34 0.01 -4.80
CA ALA A 194 14.38 -1.41 -4.43
C ALA A 194 14.45 -2.31 -5.67
N ASP A 195 14.96 -3.54 -5.53
CA ASP A 195 14.92 -4.54 -6.60
C ASP A 195 13.53 -5.17 -6.73
N ILE A 196 12.91 -5.45 -5.59
CA ILE A 196 11.58 -6.06 -5.48
C ILE A 196 10.65 -5.06 -4.80
N LEU A 197 9.56 -4.72 -5.45
CA LEU A 197 8.51 -3.86 -4.90
C LEU A 197 7.25 -4.68 -4.65
N ILE A 198 6.75 -4.67 -3.41
CA ILE A 198 5.40 -5.13 -3.06
C ILE A 198 4.58 -3.90 -2.71
N MET A 199 3.61 -3.53 -3.55
CA MET A 199 2.85 -2.28 -3.39
C MET A 199 1.35 -2.48 -3.31
N GLU A 200 0.68 -1.61 -2.55
CA GLU A 200 -0.77 -1.46 -2.64
C GLU A 200 -1.21 -0.91 -4.00
N CYS A 201 -2.49 -1.10 -4.33
CA CYS A 201 -3.08 -0.52 -5.54
C CYS A 201 -4.57 -0.23 -5.34
N THR A 202 -4.96 0.33 -4.18
CA THR A 202 -6.36 0.56 -3.78
C THR A 202 -7.14 1.23 -4.91
N TYR A 203 -6.50 2.21 -5.56
CA TYR A 203 -7.03 2.98 -6.67
C TYR A 203 -6.37 2.63 -8.03
N GLY A 204 -6.00 1.37 -8.23
CA GLY A 204 -5.31 0.83 -9.41
C GLY A 204 -6.14 0.80 -10.71
N HIS A 205 -7.29 1.48 -10.77
CA HIS A 205 -8.08 1.63 -12.00
C HIS A 205 -7.99 3.08 -12.52
N PRO A 206 -7.82 3.31 -13.84
CA PRO A 206 -7.69 4.66 -14.44
C PRO A 206 -8.79 5.68 -14.13
N ARG A 207 -9.91 5.23 -13.52
CA ARG A 207 -11.05 6.07 -13.15
C ARG A 207 -10.78 6.84 -11.85
N TYR A 208 -9.87 6.35 -11.02
CA TYR A 208 -9.53 6.95 -9.74
C TYR A 208 -8.40 7.94 -9.95
N GLN A 209 -8.78 9.12 -10.41
CA GLN A 209 -7.91 10.29 -10.52
C GLN A 209 -8.51 11.36 -9.63
N PHE A 210 -7.78 11.76 -8.58
CA PHE A 210 -8.34 12.70 -7.62
C PHE A 210 -8.05 14.14 -8.03
N PRO A 211 -8.97 15.08 -7.77
CA PRO A 211 -8.70 16.50 -7.93
C PRO A 211 -7.50 16.95 -7.09
N ALA A 212 -6.98 18.14 -7.40
CA ALA A 212 -5.88 18.71 -6.64
C ALA A 212 -6.25 18.87 -5.16
N ARG A 213 -5.29 18.64 -4.27
CA ARG A 213 -5.51 18.67 -2.82
C ARG A 213 -6.13 19.99 -2.34
N ALA A 214 -5.67 21.11 -2.90
CA ALA A 214 -6.19 22.45 -2.61
C ALA A 214 -7.67 22.60 -3.00
N GLU A 215 -8.06 22.13 -4.19
CA GLU A 215 -9.45 22.16 -4.65
C GLU A 215 -10.39 21.37 -3.71
N LEU A 216 -9.93 20.21 -3.22
CA LEU A 216 -10.70 19.41 -2.27
C LEU A 216 -10.85 20.13 -0.91
N ILE A 217 -9.84 20.86 -0.47
CA ILE A 217 -9.87 21.66 0.76
C ILE A 217 -10.84 22.83 0.59
N ASP A 218 -10.77 23.55 -0.52
CA ASP A 218 -11.69 24.66 -0.83
C ASP A 218 -13.14 24.18 -0.89
N ARG A 219 -13.39 23.05 -1.54
CA ARG A 219 -14.72 22.43 -1.61
C ARG A 219 -15.23 22.02 -0.23
N LEU A 220 -14.38 21.44 0.62
CA LEU A 220 -14.73 21.07 1.99
C LEU A 220 -15.08 22.32 2.83
N CYS A 221 -14.20 23.32 2.84
CA CYS A 221 -14.37 24.54 3.63
C CYS A 221 -15.56 25.36 3.14
N GLY A 222 -15.74 25.49 1.83
CA GLY A 222 -16.88 26.20 1.23
C GLY A 222 -18.22 25.53 1.54
N TRP A 223 -18.27 24.20 1.49
CA TRP A 223 -19.49 23.46 1.85
C TRP A 223 -19.88 23.65 3.32
N ILE A 224 -18.89 23.66 4.22
CA ILE A 224 -19.09 23.87 5.65
C ILE A 224 -19.54 25.31 5.94
N HIS A 225 -18.88 26.32 5.35
CA HIS A 225 -19.31 27.71 5.46
C HIS A 225 -20.76 27.89 5.01
N ALA A 226 -21.14 27.30 3.88
CA ALA A 226 -22.51 27.36 3.39
C ALA A 226 -23.51 26.66 4.33
N ALA A 227 -23.12 25.56 4.98
CA ALA A 227 -23.97 24.92 5.99
C ALA A 227 -24.20 25.83 7.20
N LEU A 228 -23.12 26.37 7.76
CA LEU A 228 -23.17 27.26 8.94
C LEU A 228 -23.95 28.55 8.66
N LYS A 229 -23.72 29.20 7.51
CA LYS A 229 -24.45 30.41 7.09
C LYS A 229 -25.96 30.19 6.99
N ASN A 230 -26.38 28.97 6.68
CA ASN A 230 -27.80 28.59 6.58
C ASN A 230 -28.36 28.03 7.90
N GLY A 231 -27.68 28.21 9.04
CA GLY A 231 -28.11 27.72 10.34
C GLY A 231 -28.13 26.19 10.46
N ARG A 232 -27.36 25.48 9.62
CA ARG A 232 -27.24 24.01 9.64
C ARG A 232 -25.98 23.58 10.38
N ILE A 233 -26.03 22.40 11.00
CA ILE A 233 -24.88 21.81 11.69
C ILE A 233 -24.13 20.88 10.72
N PRO A 234 -22.93 21.24 10.24
CA PRO A 234 -22.13 20.36 9.39
C PRO A 234 -21.61 19.16 10.19
N VAL A 235 -21.94 17.96 9.72
CA VAL A 235 -21.45 16.69 10.24
C VAL A 235 -20.52 16.06 9.21
N VAL A 236 -19.23 16.10 9.49
CA VAL A 236 -18.17 15.51 8.66
C VAL A 236 -17.93 14.08 9.10
N ILE A 237 -18.13 13.16 8.17
CA ILE A 237 -17.96 11.73 8.36
C ILE A 237 -16.62 11.31 7.77
N GLY A 238 -15.84 10.54 8.54
CA GLY A 238 -14.57 9.96 8.10
C GLY A 238 -14.31 8.57 8.69
N TYR A 239 -13.09 8.05 8.52
CA TYR A 239 -12.64 6.87 9.25
C TYR A 239 -12.11 7.28 10.62
N ALA A 240 -12.26 6.41 11.62
CA ALA A 240 -11.85 6.74 12.99
C ALA A 240 -10.36 7.15 13.11
N LEU A 241 -9.49 6.53 12.30
CA LEU A 241 -8.06 6.81 12.21
C LEU A 241 -7.69 7.26 10.78
N GLY A 242 -6.85 8.30 10.68
CA GLY A 242 -6.35 8.88 9.44
C GLY A 242 -7.24 10.04 9.01
N LYS A 243 -8.18 9.74 8.11
CA LYS A 243 -9.06 10.72 7.47
C LYS A 243 -9.77 11.71 8.40
N SER A 244 -10.24 11.27 9.57
CA SER A 244 -10.90 12.20 10.50
C SER A 244 -9.91 13.18 11.12
N GLN A 245 -8.70 12.72 11.47
CA GLN A 245 -7.65 13.60 11.97
C GLN A 245 -7.22 14.59 10.89
N GLU A 246 -7.00 14.12 9.67
CA GLU A 246 -6.63 15.00 8.56
C GLU A 246 -7.70 16.07 8.29
N ALA A 247 -8.98 15.68 8.26
CA ALA A 247 -10.09 16.61 8.11
C ALA A 247 -10.11 17.63 9.26
N MET A 248 -9.96 17.18 10.51
CA MET A 248 -9.90 18.08 11.66
C MET A 248 -8.75 19.06 11.57
N LYS A 249 -7.56 18.63 11.15
CA LYS A 249 -6.40 19.51 11.01
C LYS A 249 -6.64 20.59 9.97
N ILE A 250 -7.12 20.19 8.78
CA ILE A 250 -7.49 21.13 7.71
C ILE A 250 -8.51 22.14 8.22
N LEU A 251 -9.54 21.69 8.93
CA LEU A 251 -10.60 22.57 9.42
C LEU A 251 -10.11 23.51 10.54
N ALA A 252 -9.28 23.01 11.45
CA ALA A 252 -8.68 23.83 12.50
C ALA A 252 -7.79 24.93 11.89
N ASP A 253 -6.96 24.58 10.90
CA ASP A 253 -6.10 25.53 10.18
C ASP A 253 -6.89 26.61 9.42
N ASN A 254 -8.14 26.30 9.08
CA ASN A 254 -9.08 27.23 8.43
C ASN A 254 -10.04 27.91 9.42
N GLY A 255 -9.76 27.85 10.72
CA GLY A 255 -10.47 28.61 11.75
C GLY A 255 -11.83 28.05 12.18
N PHE A 256 -12.16 26.81 11.79
CA PHE A 256 -13.41 26.18 12.23
C PHE A 256 -13.33 25.69 13.67
N GLN A 257 -14.39 25.92 14.43
CA GLN A 257 -14.56 25.33 15.76
C GLN A 257 -15.02 23.87 15.62
N LEU A 258 -14.35 22.96 16.32
CA LEU A 258 -14.54 21.53 16.13
C LEU A 258 -15.19 20.86 17.35
N CYS A 259 -16.09 19.94 17.07
CA CYS A 259 -16.61 18.98 18.02
C CYS A 259 -16.41 17.58 17.44
N ALA A 260 -15.85 16.63 18.20
CA ALA A 260 -15.51 15.32 17.67
C ALA A 260 -15.98 14.16 18.55
N HIS A 261 -16.31 13.04 17.90
CA HIS A 261 -16.67 11.80 18.58
C HIS A 261 -15.52 11.27 19.45
N GLY A 262 -15.84 10.69 20.62
CA GLY A 262 -14.84 10.24 21.60
C GLY A 262 -13.79 9.26 21.06
N SER A 263 -14.15 8.41 20.09
CA SER A 263 -13.19 7.51 19.43
C SER A 263 -12.14 8.24 18.59
N ILE A 264 -12.51 9.37 17.99
CA ILE A 264 -11.61 10.23 17.21
C ILE A 264 -10.73 11.02 18.19
N MET A 265 -11.33 11.59 19.25
CA MET A 265 -10.60 12.31 20.30
C MET A 265 -9.49 11.45 20.94
N LYS A 266 -9.75 10.15 21.13
CA LYS A 266 -8.73 9.20 21.63
C LYS A 266 -7.48 9.18 20.75
N LEU A 267 -7.64 9.28 19.43
CA LEU A 267 -6.55 9.21 18.47
C LEU A 267 -5.94 10.59 18.22
N VAL A 268 -6.72 11.68 18.27
CA VAL A 268 -6.22 13.06 18.27
C VAL A 268 -5.16 13.26 19.36
N ARG A 269 -5.42 12.76 20.58
CA ARG A 269 -4.43 12.79 21.68
C ARG A 269 -3.12 12.06 21.38
N VAL A 270 -3.14 11.09 20.48
CA VAL A 270 -1.89 10.45 20.02
C VAL A 270 -1.20 11.40 19.05
N TYR A 271 -1.92 11.95 18.07
CA TYR A 271 -1.35 12.91 17.11
C TYR A 271 -0.75 14.15 17.80
N GLU A 272 -1.38 14.67 18.85
CA GLU A 272 -0.84 15.78 19.67
C GLU A 272 0.51 15.45 20.30
N LYS A 273 0.71 14.20 20.77
CA LYS A 273 2.01 13.75 21.31
C LYS A 273 3.12 13.70 20.25
N PHE A 274 2.74 13.66 18.98
CA PHE A 274 3.66 13.71 17.84
C PHE A 274 3.68 15.10 17.17
N GLY A 275 3.18 16.14 17.86
CA GLY A 275 3.36 17.54 17.44
C GLY A 275 2.25 18.11 16.56
N HIS A 276 1.15 17.41 16.34
CA HIS A 276 0.01 17.97 15.62
C HIS A 276 -0.90 18.78 16.54
N ASP A 277 -1.15 20.03 16.18
CA ASP A 277 -2.13 20.89 16.84
C ASP A 277 -3.48 20.86 16.09
N PHE A 278 -4.56 20.61 16.82
CA PHE A 278 -5.94 20.62 16.32
C PHE A 278 -6.76 21.78 16.91
N GLY A 279 -6.12 22.68 17.67
CA GLY A 279 -6.78 23.71 18.43
C GLY A 279 -7.69 23.15 19.52
N THR A 280 -8.69 23.94 19.93
CA THR A 280 -9.68 23.49 20.90
C THR A 280 -10.73 22.61 20.22
N VAL A 281 -10.68 21.32 20.51
CA VAL A 281 -11.69 20.35 20.04
C VAL A 281 -12.56 19.89 21.20
N GLU A 282 -13.87 20.14 21.10
CA GLU A 282 -14.82 19.72 22.12
C GLU A 282 -15.26 18.25 21.93
N PRO A 283 -15.36 17.45 23.01
CA PRO A 283 -15.90 16.11 22.92
C PRO A 283 -17.42 16.16 22.65
N LEU A 284 -17.87 15.39 21.67
CA LEU A 284 -19.29 15.26 21.36
C LEU A 284 -20.04 14.50 22.46
N ARG A 285 -21.05 15.15 23.05
CA ARG A 285 -21.94 14.61 24.09
C ARG A 285 -23.39 14.97 23.75
N GLY A 286 -24.35 14.29 24.38
CA GLY A 286 -25.78 14.57 24.15
C GLY A 286 -26.23 15.98 24.52
N SER A 287 -25.49 16.66 25.39
CA SER A 287 -25.74 18.04 25.84
C SER A 287 -24.83 19.08 25.17
N SER A 288 -24.09 18.71 24.12
CA SER A 288 -23.17 19.63 23.46
C SER A 288 -23.92 20.77 22.77
N ILE A 289 -23.42 22.00 22.93
CA ILE A 289 -23.84 23.15 22.12
C ILE A 289 -23.09 23.07 20.79
N LEU A 290 -23.82 22.82 19.70
CA LEU A 290 -23.26 22.52 18.38
C LEU A 290 -23.38 23.67 17.38
N GLU A 291 -24.11 24.73 17.73
CA GLU A 291 -24.25 25.91 16.88
C GLU A 291 -22.87 26.54 16.58
N GLY A 292 -22.62 26.87 15.31
CA GLY A 292 -21.34 27.41 14.85
C GLY A 292 -20.19 26.39 14.72
N LYS A 293 -20.39 25.13 15.10
CA LYS A 293 -19.32 24.10 15.14
C LYS A 293 -19.44 23.07 14.02
N VAL A 294 -18.32 22.45 13.69
CA VAL A 294 -18.24 21.29 12.80
C VAL A 294 -18.14 20.02 13.63
N VAL A 295 -19.05 19.08 13.39
CA VAL A 295 -19.10 17.80 14.10
C VAL A 295 -18.37 16.72 13.30
N VAL A 296 -17.30 16.14 13.82
CA VAL A 296 -16.54 15.08 13.15
C VAL A 296 -16.81 13.72 13.78
N VAL A 297 -17.26 12.76 12.96
CA VAL A 297 -17.69 11.43 13.41
C VAL A 297 -17.11 10.31 12.55
N PRO A 298 -16.84 9.12 13.12
CA PRO A 298 -16.47 7.97 12.31
C PRO A 298 -17.70 7.41 11.60
N ARG A 299 -17.51 6.82 10.41
CA ARG A 299 -18.58 6.23 9.57
C ARG A 299 -19.56 5.34 10.33
N ARG A 300 -19.09 4.50 11.25
CA ARG A 300 -19.97 3.60 12.03
C ARG A 300 -20.82 4.34 13.07
N ALA A 301 -20.40 5.52 13.54
CA ALA A 301 -21.12 6.27 14.56
C ALA A 301 -22.20 7.19 14.00
N GLU A 302 -22.21 7.44 12.69
CA GLU A 302 -23.17 8.35 12.03
C GLU A 302 -24.64 7.91 12.24
N LEU A 303 -24.86 6.61 12.40
CA LEU A 303 -26.19 6.01 12.60
C LEU A 303 -26.62 5.96 14.08
N THR A 304 -25.76 6.40 15.00
CA THR A 304 -26.10 6.38 16.43
C THR A 304 -27.18 7.40 16.75
N ARG A 305 -27.98 7.14 17.80
CA ARG A 305 -29.06 8.05 18.23
C ARG A 305 -28.59 9.48 18.49
N VAL A 306 -27.36 9.66 18.99
CA VAL A 306 -26.78 10.97 19.27
C VAL A 306 -26.61 11.76 17.99
N ILE A 307 -26.00 11.18 16.95
CA ILE A 307 -25.80 11.85 15.65
C ILE A 307 -27.13 12.00 14.90
N ASN A 308 -28.02 11.02 15.04
CA ASN A 308 -29.33 11.07 14.39
C ASN A 308 -30.24 12.18 14.91
N ARG A 309 -30.09 12.58 16.18
CA ARG A 309 -30.88 13.63 16.82
C ARG A 309 -30.27 15.03 16.69
N ILE A 310 -29.13 15.21 16.02
CA ILE A 310 -28.58 16.54 15.77
C ILE A 310 -29.60 17.31 14.90
N PRO A 311 -30.18 18.42 15.39
CA PRO A 311 -31.17 19.19 14.65
C PRO A 311 -30.53 19.88 13.45
N ASN A 312 -31.27 20.01 12.35
CA ASN A 312 -30.82 20.72 11.14
C ASN A 312 -29.42 20.30 10.64
N LYS A 313 -29.03 19.05 10.89
CA LYS A 313 -27.72 18.55 10.48
C LYS A 313 -27.64 18.47 8.95
N ARG A 314 -26.44 18.67 8.44
CA ARG A 314 -26.09 18.41 7.05
C ARG A 314 -24.85 17.53 7.04
N THR A 315 -24.87 16.44 6.29
CA THR A 315 -23.86 15.39 6.33
C THR A 315 -22.94 15.44 5.12
N LEU A 316 -21.63 15.31 5.36
CA LEU A 316 -20.62 15.21 4.33
C LEU A 316 -19.72 14.02 4.61
N PHE A 317 -19.56 13.12 3.64
CA PHE A 317 -18.66 11.97 3.78
C PHE A 317 -17.37 12.14 2.97
N LEU A 318 -16.24 12.04 3.68
CA LEU A 318 -14.90 12.05 3.09
C LEU A 318 -14.47 10.62 2.75
N SER A 319 -14.21 10.35 1.47
CA SER A 319 -13.73 9.04 1.02
C SER A 319 -13.22 9.13 -0.42
N GLY A 320 -12.06 8.54 -0.76
CA GLY A 320 -11.60 8.50 -2.16
C GLY A 320 -12.60 7.83 -3.13
N TRP A 321 -13.44 6.92 -2.63
CA TRP A 321 -14.55 6.33 -3.39
C TRP A 321 -15.64 7.33 -3.83
N ALA A 322 -15.66 8.54 -3.25
CA ALA A 322 -16.57 9.62 -3.60
C ALA A 322 -16.26 10.28 -4.95
N ILE A 323 -15.26 9.78 -5.69
CA ILE A 323 -15.03 10.20 -7.08
C ILE A 323 -16.23 9.88 -7.98
N HIS A 324 -17.06 8.90 -7.57
CA HIS A 324 -18.29 8.55 -8.23
C HIS A 324 -19.45 9.40 -7.70
N GLU A 325 -20.17 10.11 -8.57
CA GLU A 325 -21.32 10.94 -8.18
C GLU A 325 -22.41 10.15 -7.42
N GLY A 326 -22.62 8.89 -7.81
CA GLY A 326 -23.54 7.96 -7.14
C GLY A 326 -23.18 7.64 -5.68
N PHE A 327 -21.95 7.95 -5.24
CA PHE A 327 -21.43 7.56 -3.93
C PHE A 327 -22.22 8.18 -2.77
N LYS A 328 -22.59 9.46 -2.86
CA LYS A 328 -23.34 10.14 -1.81
C LYS A 328 -24.71 9.50 -1.57
N TYR A 329 -25.40 9.11 -2.64
CA TYR A 329 -26.69 8.43 -2.57
C TYR A 329 -26.57 7.03 -1.95
N ARG A 330 -25.56 6.26 -2.36
CA ARG A 330 -25.29 4.94 -1.75
C ARG A 330 -24.96 5.02 -0.27
N CYS A 331 -24.36 6.13 0.18
CA CYS A 331 -24.03 6.35 1.58
C CYS A 331 -25.14 7.04 2.37
N GLY A 332 -26.19 7.54 1.72
CA GLY A 332 -27.28 8.26 2.37
C GLY A 332 -26.83 9.59 3.00
N VAL A 333 -25.90 10.30 2.36
CA VAL A 333 -25.37 11.60 2.85
C VAL A 333 -25.68 12.73 1.88
N ASP A 334 -25.71 13.96 2.38
CA ASP A 334 -26.04 15.16 1.58
C ASP A 334 -24.92 15.50 0.57
N GLU A 335 -23.66 15.23 0.94
CA GLU A 335 -22.48 15.49 0.12
C GLU A 335 -21.39 14.44 0.32
N ALA A 336 -20.55 14.23 -0.70
CA ALA A 336 -19.35 13.43 -0.55
C ALA A 336 -18.17 14.02 -1.35
N ILE A 337 -17.00 14.07 -0.72
CA ILE A 337 -15.78 14.62 -1.32
C ILE A 337 -14.72 13.51 -1.44
N PRO A 338 -14.04 13.38 -2.61
CA PRO A 338 -13.03 12.35 -2.88
C PRO A 338 -11.71 12.60 -2.17
N LEU A 339 -11.76 12.87 -0.87
CA LEU A 339 -10.58 13.00 -0.04
C LEU A 339 -10.03 11.61 0.32
N SER A 340 -8.87 11.28 -0.24
CA SER A 340 -8.16 10.02 -0.07
C SER A 340 -6.83 10.21 0.65
N ASP A 341 -6.53 9.25 1.53
CA ASP A 341 -5.25 9.01 2.18
C ASP A 341 -4.40 7.97 1.42
N HIS A 342 -4.85 7.49 0.25
CA HIS A 342 -4.06 6.62 -0.64
C HIS A 342 -3.77 7.31 -1.98
N ALA A 343 -2.67 6.89 -2.62
CA ALA A 343 -2.30 7.29 -3.96
C ALA A 343 -3.39 6.96 -4.98
N ASP A 344 -3.67 7.91 -5.87
CA ASP A 344 -4.56 7.71 -7.01
C ASP A 344 -3.85 6.95 -8.13
N PHE A 345 -4.55 6.66 -9.23
CA PHE A 345 -3.98 5.86 -10.33
C PHE A 345 -2.68 6.46 -10.89
N LYS A 346 -2.60 7.79 -11.02
CA LYS A 346 -1.40 8.47 -11.51
C LYS A 346 -0.26 8.40 -10.48
N GLY A 347 -0.58 8.59 -9.20
CA GLY A 347 0.37 8.47 -8.10
C GLY A 347 0.97 7.06 -8.00
N LEU A 348 0.17 6.01 -8.21
CA LEU A 348 0.67 4.62 -8.25
C LEU A 348 1.68 4.42 -9.38
N LEU A 349 1.40 4.94 -10.58
CA LEU A 349 2.33 4.85 -11.73
C LEU A 349 3.60 5.68 -11.51
N GLU A 350 3.47 6.89 -10.97
CA GLU A 350 4.60 7.74 -10.63
C GLU A 350 5.51 7.08 -9.59
N PHE A 351 4.92 6.48 -8.56
CA PHE A 351 5.65 5.77 -7.53
C PHE A 351 6.50 4.64 -8.11
N VAL A 352 5.91 3.77 -8.95
CA VAL A 352 6.63 2.69 -9.63
C VAL A 352 7.81 3.24 -10.45
N ARG A 353 7.58 4.31 -11.22
CA ARG A 353 8.61 4.95 -12.03
C ARG A 353 9.77 5.48 -11.18
N ARG A 354 9.48 6.05 -10.01
CA ARG A 354 10.47 6.65 -9.10
C ARG A 354 11.23 5.62 -8.27
N VAL A 355 10.59 4.52 -7.87
CA VAL A 355 11.24 3.37 -7.22
C VAL A 355 12.13 2.61 -8.21
N ASN A 356 11.70 2.50 -9.47
CA ASN A 356 12.37 1.79 -10.56
C ASN A 356 12.76 0.33 -10.22
N PRO A 357 11.79 -0.53 -9.83
CA PRO A 357 12.07 -1.90 -9.41
C PRO A 357 12.28 -2.85 -10.60
N LYS A 358 13.02 -3.94 -10.36
CA LYS A 358 13.18 -5.05 -11.32
C LYS A 358 11.95 -5.96 -11.34
N LYS A 359 11.26 -6.11 -10.20
CA LYS A 359 10.07 -6.95 -10.04
C LYS A 359 9.02 -6.26 -9.18
N ILE A 360 7.75 -6.35 -9.57
CA ILE A 360 6.62 -5.75 -8.87
C ILE A 360 5.58 -6.81 -8.50
N PHE A 361 5.13 -6.78 -7.25
CA PHE A 361 3.98 -7.52 -6.74
C PHE A 361 2.91 -6.54 -6.28
N ILE A 362 1.69 -6.70 -6.77
CA ILE A 362 0.57 -5.81 -6.39
C ILE A 362 -0.34 -6.48 -5.36
N THR A 363 -0.82 -5.71 -4.39
CA THR A 363 -1.76 -6.14 -3.35
C THR A 363 -2.77 -5.03 -3.05
N HIS A 364 -3.75 -5.28 -2.17
CA HIS A 364 -4.73 -4.30 -1.69
C HIS A 364 -5.40 -3.50 -2.83
N GLY A 365 -5.87 -4.18 -3.89
CA GLY A 365 -6.49 -3.53 -5.04
C GLY A 365 -6.75 -4.48 -6.21
N PRO A 366 -7.20 -3.97 -7.37
CA PRO A 366 -7.57 -4.80 -8.51
C PRO A 366 -6.33 -5.43 -9.16
N ALA A 367 -6.36 -6.76 -9.33
CA ALA A 367 -5.28 -7.52 -9.96
C ALA A 367 -4.93 -7.05 -11.39
N ASN A 368 -5.89 -6.41 -12.08
CA ASN A 368 -5.69 -5.85 -13.41
C ASN A 368 -4.68 -4.68 -13.44
N PHE A 369 -4.35 -4.06 -12.30
CA PHE A 369 -3.28 -3.06 -12.26
C PHE A 369 -1.92 -3.63 -12.71
N ALA A 370 -1.65 -4.91 -12.46
CA ALA A 370 -0.43 -5.57 -12.93
C ALA A 370 -0.43 -5.74 -14.45
N VAL A 371 -1.60 -5.87 -15.09
CA VAL A 371 -1.71 -5.89 -16.55
C VAL A 371 -1.29 -4.54 -17.12
N TYR A 372 -1.76 -3.43 -16.54
CA TYR A 372 -1.37 -2.08 -16.94
C TYR A 372 0.14 -1.87 -16.80
N LEU A 373 0.75 -2.28 -15.68
CA LEU A 373 2.19 -2.17 -15.49
C LEU A 373 3.00 -2.97 -16.53
N ARG A 374 2.54 -4.18 -16.89
CA ARG A 374 3.18 -4.99 -17.94
C ARG A 374 3.08 -4.35 -19.32
N GLN A 375 1.96 -3.69 -19.64
CA GLN A 375 1.83 -2.92 -20.89
C GLN A 375 2.82 -1.74 -20.95
N LEU A 376 3.22 -1.20 -19.81
CA LEU A 376 4.25 -0.16 -19.69
C LEU A 376 5.68 -0.73 -19.63
N GLY A 377 5.86 -2.06 -19.75
CA GLY A 377 7.17 -2.71 -19.79
C GLY A 377 7.72 -3.17 -18.44
N TYR A 378 6.97 -3.07 -17.35
CA TYR A 378 7.41 -3.57 -16.04
C TYR A 378 7.14 -5.07 -15.87
N ASP A 379 8.02 -5.78 -15.15
CA ASP A 379 7.73 -7.14 -14.69
C ASP A 379 6.86 -7.10 -13.43
N ALA A 380 5.54 -7.16 -13.62
CA ALA A 380 4.55 -7.04 -12.56
C ALA A 380 3.59 -8.24 -12.51
N GLN A 381 3.23 -8.68 -11.31
CA GLN A 381 2.20 -9.70 -11.08
C GLN A 381 1.40 -9.44 -9.79
N PRO A 382 0.17 -9.96 -9.69
CA PRO A 382 -0.53 -10.03 -8.42
C PRO A 382 0.29 -10.78 -7.36
N LEU A 383 0.30 -10.28 -6.12
CA LEU A 383 1.00 -10.91 -5.01
C LEU A 383 0.43 -12.30 -4.71
N ARG A 384 -0.88 -12.47 -4.86
CA ARG A 384 -1.58 -13.75 -4.74
C ARG A 384 -2.16 -14.16 -6.09
N ALA A 385 -2.23 -15.47 -6.34
CA ALA A 385 -2.88 -16.00 -7.53
C ALA A 385 -4.34 -15.54 -7.60
N VAL A 386 -4.71 -14.95 -8.74
CA VAL A 386 -6.07 -14.47 -9.00
C VAL A 386 -6.95 -15.68 -9.29
N LYS A 387 -8.08 -15.80 -8.59
CA LYS A 387 -9.08 -16.83 -8.94
C LYS A 387 -9.77 -16.41 -10.24
N GLN A 388 -10.11 -17.38 -11.09
CA GLN A 388 -10.59 -17.17 -12.47
C GLN A 388 -11.89 -16.32 -12.61
N GLY A 389 -12.51 -15.88 -11.52
CA GLY A 389 -13.69 -14.99 -11.50
C GLY A 389 -13.43 -13.57 -10.97
N GLU A 390 -12.21 -13.21 -10.58
CA GLU A 390 -11.85 -11.86 -10.08
C GLU A 390 -11.26 -10.95 -11.18
N LEU A 391 -11.30 -11.40 -12.44
CA LEU A 391 -10.72 -10.72 -13.60
C LEU A 391 -11.72 -9.83 -14.36
N PHE A 392 -12.99 -9.80 -13.96
CA PHE A 392 -14.08 -9.12 -14.67
C PHE A 392 -14.70 -7.99 -13.84
#